data_AF-D8LVS4-F1
#
_entry.id   AF-D8LVS4-F1
#
_cell.length_a   1.000
_cell.length_b   1.000
_cell.length_c   1.000
_cell.angle_alpha   90.00
_cell.angle_beta   90.00
_cell.angle_gamma   90.00
#
_symmetry.space_group_name_H-M   'P 1'
#
loop_
_entity.id
_entity.type
_entity.pdbx_description
1 polymer ?
#
loop_
_entity_poly.entity_id
_entity_poly.type
_entity_poly.pdbx_seq_one_letter_code
_entity_poly.pdbx_strand_id
1 'polypeptide(L)'
;MAVCKKAEIDISRRAGELSNDEIEKLIAVISTPLQFDIPEWFLNRQKDVETGKYRQVVSNNLQANLREDLNRLKKMRANRGLRHYWNLKVRGQHTKTTGRFGKSVGVSTKK
;
A
#
# COMPACT_ATOMS: atom_id res chain seq x y z
N MET A 1 15.66 4.87 -3.06
CA MET A 1 17.13 4.69 -3.04
C MET A 1 17.54 3.23 -3.25
N ALA A 2 16.99 2.24 -2.52
CA ALA A 2 17.41 0.84 -2.66
C ALA A 2 17.31 0.30 -4.10
N VAL A 3 16.19 0.60 -4.79
CA VAL A 3 15.96 0.22 -6.19
C VAL A 3 16.99 0.84 -7.14
N CYS A 4 17.23 2.16 -7.06
CA CYS A 4 18.21 2.84 -7.92
C CYS A 4 19.64 2.33 -7.71
N LYS A 5 20.03 2.05 -6.46
CA LYS A 5 21.34 1.46 -6.15
C LYS A 5 21.50 0.06 -6.74
N LYS A 6 20.44 -0.75 -6.72
CA LYS A 6 20.45 -2.10 -7.32
C LYS A 6 20.36 -2.07 -8.85
N ALA A 7 19.77 -1.04 -9.42
CA ALA A 7 19.76 -0.80 -10.86
C ALA A 7 21.04 -0.10 -11.38
N GLU A 8 22.01 0.17 -10.50
CA GLU A 8 23.28 0.87 -10.83
C GLU A 8 23.07 2.26 -11.44
N ILE A 9 21.98 2.93 -11.09
CA ILE A 9 21.66 4.29 -11.55
C ILE A 9 22.03 5.29 -10.47
N ASP A 10 22.72 6.35 -10.87
CA ASP A 10 23.06 7.44 -9.97
C ASP A 10 21.80 8.12 -9.42
N ILE A 11 21.77 8.28 -8.10
CA ILE A 11 20.66 8.86 -7.36
C ILE A 11 20.62 10.39 -7.53
N SER A 12 21.75 11.00 -7.90
CA SER A 12 21.86 12.46 -8.03
C SER A 12 21.43 13.00 -9.41
N ARG A 13 21.39 12.13 -10.43
CA ARG A 13 20.92 12.46 -11.79
C ARG A 13 19.44 12.83 -11.80
N ARG A 14 19.05 13.69 -12.75
CA ARG A 14 17.64 14.09 -12.93
C ARG A 14 16.86 12.99 -13.64
N ALA A 15 15.64 12.72 -13.16
CA ALA A 15 14.80 11.66 -13.70
C ALA A 15 14.46 11.81 -15.19
N GLY A 16 14.47 13.04 -15.73
CA GLY A 16 14.22 13.29 -17.16
C GLY A 16 15.40 12.99 -18.09
N GLU A 17 16.59 12.71 -17.54
CA GLU A 17 17.81 12.39 -18.30
C GLU A 17 18.07 10.87 -18.38
N LEU A 18 17.12 10.06 -17.90
CA LEU A 18 17.23 8.61 -17.93
C LEU A 18 16.92 8.09 -19.33
N SER A 19 17.73 7.14 -19.81
CA SER A 19 17.42 6.43 -21.05
C SER A 19 16.27 5.44 -20.86
N ASN A 20 15.62 5.05 -21.96
CA ASN A 20 14.55 4.04 -21.89
C ASN A 20 15.07 2.71 -21.31
N ASP A 21 16.31 2.32 -21.65
CA ASP A 21 16.94 1.10 -21.11
C ASP A 21 17.13 1.17 -19.59
N GLU A 22 17.51 2.33 -19.06
CA GLU A 22 17.63 2.55 -17.60
C GLU A 22 16.25 2.47 -16.92
N ILE A 23 15.20 2.98 -17.58
CA ILE A 23 13.82 2.90 -17.09
C ILE A 23 13.35 1.44 -17.05
N GLU A 24 13.61 0.66 -18.09
CA GLU A 24 13.24 -0.76 -18.14
C GLU A 24 13.94 -1.57 -17.04
N LYS A 25 15.23 -1.29 -16.79
CA LYS A 25 15.96 -1.88 -15.65
C LYS A 25 15.28 -1.57 -14.31
N LEU A 26 14.87 -0.32 -14.09
CA LEU A 26 14.14 0.05 -12.87
C LEU A 26 12.80 -0.70 -12.74
N ILE A 27 12.06 -0.82 -13.84
CA ILE A 27 10.79 -1.56 -13.86
C ILE A 27 11.02 -3.03 -13.53
N ALA A 28 12.08 -3.65 -14.06
CA ALA A 28 12.44 -5.03 -13.76
C ALA A 28 12.74 -5.20 -12.26
N VAL A 29 13.58 -4.33 -11.67
CA VAL A 29 13.92 -4.37 -10.24
C VAL A 29 12.69 -4.20 -9.35
N ILE A 30 11.76 -3.33 -9.73
CA ILE A 30 10.51 -3.11 -8.98
C ILE A 30 9.57 -4.31 -9.09
N SER A 31 9.52 -4.96 -10.26
CA SER A 31 8.61 -6.08 -10.53
C SER A 31 9.07 -7.37 -9.84
N THR A 32 10.38 -7.65 -9.82
CA THR A 32 10.95 -8.86 -9.21
C THR A 32 12.11 -8.56 -8.25
N PRO A 33 11.89 -7.81 -7.15
CA PRO A 33 12.95 -7.33 -6.26
C PRO A 33 13.79 -8.44 -5.61
N LEU A 34 13.21 -9.63 -5.39
CA LEU A 34 13.92 -10.78 -4.82
C LEU A 34 15.08 -11.27 -5.71
N GLN A 35 14.98 -11.09 -7.02
CA GLN A 35 16.04 -11.49 -7.96
C GLN A 35 17.23 -10.53 -7.94
N PHE A 36 17.05 -9.32 -7.39
CA PHE A 36 18.07 -8.26 -7.34
C PHE A 36 18.61 -8.07 -5.91
N ASP A 37 18.61 -9.15 -5.11
CA ASP A 37 19.08 -9.19 -3.72
C ASP A 37 18.44 -8.13 -2.80
N ILE A 38 17.18 -7.79 -3.03
CA ILE A 38 16.42 -6.99 -2.08
C ILE A 38 15.84 -7.95 -1.03
N PRO A 39 16.08 -7.70 0.27
CA PRO A 39 15.69 -8.65 1.31
C PRO A 39 14.18 -8.73 1.49
N GLU A 40 13.68 -9.89 1.91
CA GLU A 40 12.25 -10.20 2.04
C GLU A 40 11.50 -9.22 2.95
N TRP A 41 12.14 -8.77 4.04
CA TRP A 41 11.56 -7.83 5.00
C TRP A 41 11.25 -6.46 4.39
N PHE A 42 11.83 -6.12 3.24
CA PHE A 42 11.61 -4.86 2.54
C PHE A 42 10.34 -4.88 1.68
N LEU A 43 9.80 -6.07 1.39
CA LEU A 43 8.65 -6.23 0.49
C LEU A 43 7.33 -5.85 1.18
N ASN A 44 6.40 -5.29 0.41
CA ASN A 44 5.11 -4.83 0.94
C ASN A 44 4.09 -5.97 1.21
N ARG A 45 4.21 -7.10 0.51
CA ARG A 45 3.35 -8.28 0.70
C ARG A 45 4.19 -9.52 0.96
N GLN A 46 4.40 -9.76 2.25
CA GLN A 46 5.17 -10.89 2.77
C GLN A 46 4.22 -12.02 3.16
N LYS A 47 4.64 -13.27 2.92
CA LYS A 47 3.87 -14.49 3.24
C LYS A 47 2.38 -14.36 2.87
N ASP A 48 2.13 -14.18 1.59
CA ASP A 48 0.77 -14.07 1.05
C ASP A 48 -0.12 -15.23 1.55
N VAL A 49 -1.35 -14.94 1.98
CA VAL A 49 -2.21 -15.93 2.66
C VAL A 49 -2.63 -17.08 1.75
N GLU A 50 -2.71 -16.86 0.44
CA GLU A 50 -3.12 -17.88 -0.52
C GLU A 50 -1.92 -18.63 -1.11
N THR A 51 -0.88 -17.90 -1.49
CA THR A 51 0.26 -18.47 -2.22
C THR A 51 1.48 -18.74 -1.35
N GLY A 52 1.56 -18.17 -0.15
CA GLY A 52 2.72 -18.24 0.74
C GLY A 52 3.96 -17.48 0.27
N LYS A 53 3.94 -16.91 -0.94
CA LYS A 53 5.10 -16.26 -1.55
C LYS A 53 5.29 -14.83 -1.05
N TYR A 54 6.53 -14.36 -1.16
CA TYR A 54 6.89 -12.96 -0.95
C TYR A 54 6.89 -12.22 -2.28
N ARG A 55 6.26 -11.05 -2.33
CA ARG A 55 6.19 -10.25 -3.55
C ARG A 55 6.08 -8.77 -3.25
N GLN A 56 6.47 -7.97 -4.23
CA GLN A 56 6.15 -6.55 -4.26
C GLN A 56 4.92 -6.33 -5.12
N VAL A 57 3.88 -5.74 -4.53
CA VAL A 57 2.65 -5.40 -5.23
C VAL A 57 2.71 -3.94 -5.69
N VAL A 58 2.39 -3.71 -6.97
CA VAL A 58 2.54 -2.40 -7.63
C VAL A 58 1.23 -1.97 -8.29
N SER A 59 0.95 -0.66 -8.28
CA SER A 59 -0.15 0.01 -8.99
C SER A 59 -1.52 -0.66 -8.79
N ASN A 60 -2.20 -1.03 -9.89
CA ASN A 60 -3.57 -1.55 -9.87
C ASN A 60 -3.70 -2.86 -9.09
N ASN A 61 -2.64 -3.68 -9.09
CA ASN A 61 -2.63 -4.92 -8.35
C ASN A 61 -2.76 -4.68 -6.84
N LEU A 62 -2.32 -3.52 -6.32
CA LEU A 62 -2.45 -3.19 -4.89
C LEU A 62 -3.93 -3.06 -4.49
N GLN A 63 -4.72 -2.40 -5.33
CA GLN A 63 -6.14 -2.18 -5.07
C GLN A 63 -6.95 -3.48 -5.20
N ALA A 64 -6.64 -4.28 -6.22
CA ALA A 64 -7.26 -5.60 -6.42
C ALA A 64 -7.00 -6.52 -5.21
N ASN A 65 -5.75 -6.64 -4.80
CA ASN A 65 -5.32 -7.40 -3.63
C ASN A 65 -6.01 -6.95 -2.34
N LEU A 66 -6.10 -5.63 -2.11
CA LEU A 66 -6.79 -5.09 -0.92
C LEU A 66 -8.29 -5.45 -0.94
N ARG A 67 -8.92 -5.40 -2.11
CA ARG A 67 -10.33 -5.77 -2.27
C ARG A 67 -10.57 -7.25 -1.97
N GLU A 68 -9.71 -8.13 -2.47
CA GLU A 68 -9.73 -9.57 -2.19
C GLU A 68 -9.55 -9.85 -0.70
N ASP A 69 -8.55 -9.25 -0.06
CA ASP A 69 -8.29 -9.40 1.37
C ASP A 69 -9.49 -8.96 2.23
N LEU A 70 -10.12 -7.83 1.89
CA LEU A 70 -11.32 -7.35 2.58
C LEU A 70 -12.53 -8.26 2.35
N ASN A 71 -12.71 -8.75 1.12
CA ASN A 71 -13.80 -9.67 0.79
C ASN A 71 -13.65 -11.00 1.54
N ARG A 72 -12.43 -11.52 1.65
CA ARG A 72 -12.14 -12.71 2.46
C ARG A 72 -12.53 -12.50 3.92
N LEU A 73 -12.15 -11.38 4.53
CA LEU A 73 -12.52 -11.05 5.91
C LEU A 73 -14.04 -10.89 6.10
N LYS A 74 -14.73 -10.31 5.12
CA LYS A 74 -16.19 -10.17 5.12
C LYS A 74 -16.90 -11.53 5.03
N LYS A 75 -16.44 -12.43 4.15
CA LYS A 75 -16.97 -13.80 4.01
C LYS A 75 -16.85 -14.59 5.30
N MET A 76 -15.70 -14.51 5.98
CA MET A 76 -15.47 -15.17 7.27
C MET A 76 -16.18 -14.50 8.46
N ARG A 77 -16.87 -13.37 8.24
CA ARG A 77 -17.49 -12.54 9.29
C ARG A 77 -16.51 -12.13 10.42
N ALA A 78 -15.24 -11.95 10.09
CA ALA A 78 -14.27 -11.43 11.05
C ALA A 78 -14.63 -9.99 11.45
N ASN A 79 -14.44 -9.62 12.72
CA ASN A 79 -14.79 -8.28 13.24
C ASN A 79 -14.22 -7.15 12.35
N ARG A 80 -12.93 -7.22 12.02
CA ARG A 80 -12.27 -6.26 11.10
C ARG A 80 -12.98 -6.17 9.74
N GLY A 81 -13.40 -7.30 9.16
CA GLY A 81 -14.13 -7.35 7.89
C GLY A 81 -15.51 -6.71 7.97
N LEU A 82 -16.25 -6.98 9.04
CA LEU A 82 -17.56 -6.37 9.30
C LEU A 82 -17.45 -4.86 9.53
N ARG A 83 -16.45 -4.38 10.26
CA ARG A 83 -16.20 -2.94 10.43
C ARG A 83 -15.88 -2.25 9.10
N HIS A 84 -15.10 -2.89 8.22
CA HIS A 84 -14.89 -2.40 6.85
C HIS A 84 -16.18 -2.41 6.02
N TYR A 85 -17.09 -3.36 6.24
CA TYR A 85 -18.40 -3.38 5.56
C TYR A 85 -19.29 -2.22 6.01
N TRP A 86 -19.30 -1.89 7.31
CA TRP A 86 -20.05 -0.75 7.87
C TRP A 86 -19.33 0.60 7.76
N ASN A 87 -18.19 0.67 7.07
CA ASN A 87 -17.35 1.88 6.97
C ASN A 87 -16.95 2.47 8.33
N LEU A 88 -16.76 1.63 9.34
CA LEU A 88 -16.21 2.02 10.62
C LEU A 88 -14.68 1.93 10.59
N LYS A 89 -14.01 2.82 11.33
CA LYS A 89 -12.57 2.68 11.60
C LYS A 89 -12.31 1.29 12.15
N VAL A 90 -11.19 0.63 11.85
CA VAL A 90 -11.03 -0.81 12.16
C VAL A 90 -10.10 -1.13 13.33
N ARG A 91 -9.27 -0.18 13.76
CA ARG A 91 -8.37 -0.38 14.91
C ARG A 91 -9.10 -0.02 16.21
N GLY A 92 -8.40 -0.08 17.35
CA GLY A 92 -8.91 0.24 18.70
C GLY A 92 -9.29 1.70 18.91
N GLN A 93 -9.69 2.43 17.87
CA GLN A 93 -10.13 3.81 17.96
C GLN A 93 -11.51 3.89 18.63
N HIS A 94 -11.66 4.81 19.58
CA HIS A 94 -12.95 5.15 20.17
C HIS A 94 -13.79 5.98 19.18
N THR A 95 -15.02 5.52 18.91
CA THR A 95 -15.93 6.15 17.94
C THR A 95 -16.92 7.12 18.58
N LYS A 96 -16.86 7.34 19.91
CA LYS A 96 -17.74 8.28 20.62
C LYS A 96 -17.59 9.71 20.05
N THR A 97 -16.34 10.20 20.01
CA THR A 97 -15.98 11.57 19.58
C THR A 97 -15.23 11.63 18.25
N THR A 98 -14.66 10.53 17.77
CA THR A 98 -13.81 10.55 16.56
C THR A 98 -14.57 10.10 15.31
N GLY A 99 -14.24 10.67 14.14
CA GLY A 99 -14.87 10.31 12.86
C GLY A 99 -16.26 10.93 12.67
N ARG A 100 -16.54 12.03 13.36
CA ARG A 100 -17.73 12.86 13.14
C ARG A 100 -17.45 13.81 11.97
N PHE A 101 -18.41 13.93 11.06
CA PHE A 101 -18.37 14.89 9.95
C PHE A 101 -19.47 15.94 10.17
N GLY A 102 -19.14 17.22 9.98
CA GLY A 102 -20.00 18.36 10.27
C GLY A 102 -19.24 19.48 11.00
N LYS A 103 -19.79 20.71 10.99
CA LYS A 103 -19.23 21.82 11.78
C LYS A 103 -19.44 21.54 13.27
N SER A 104 -18.45 21.87 14.10
CA SER A 104 -18.66 21.93 15.55
C SER A 104 -19.80 22.90 15.84
N VAL A 105 -20.89 22.39 16.42
CA VAL A 105 -21.94 23.22 17.01
C VAL A 105 -21.32 23.95 18.20
N GLY A 106 -21.02 25.24 18.03
CA GLY A 106 -20.43 26.04 19.12
C GLY A 106 -19.99 27.44 18.74
N VAL A 107 -19.59 27.70 17.49
CA VAL A 107 -19.23 29.07 17.06
C VAL A 107 -19.83 29.37 15.68
N SER A 108 -20.92 30.13 15.68
CA SER A 108 -21.45 30.80 14.49
C SER A 108 -20.78 32.17 14.37
N THR A 109 -19.72 32.29 13.58
CA THR A 109 -19.30 33.62 13.11
C THR A 109 -20.31 34.08 12.05
N LYS A 110 -20.89 35.28 12.23
CA LYS A 110 -21.70 35.91 11.19
C LYS A 110 -20.88 36.01 9.90
N LYS A 111 -21.50 35.67 8.78
CA LYS A 111 -20.98 36.04 7.46
C LYS A 111 -21.08 37.55 7.28
#